data_AF-A0AAU9AV17-F1
#
_entry.id   AF-A0AAU9AV17-F1
#
_cell.length_a   1.000
_cell.length_b   1.000
_cell.length_c   1.000
_cell.angle_alpha   90.00
_cell.angle_beta   90.00
_cell.angle_gamma   90.00
#
_symmetry.space_group_name_H-M   'P 1'
#
loop_
_entity.id
_entity.type
_entity.pdbx_description
1 polymer ?
#
loop_
_entity_poly.entity_id
_entity_poly.type
_entity_poly.pdbx_seq_one_letter_code
_entity_poly.pdbx_strand_id
1 'polypeptide(L)'
;MNAAPAPPPRRRRWRARVLAALAIAGAYPAFVLIAVYSQWFAAGLPGGRNGPADAYRHSLASAVVAYTASPVCVDWVTATMERGGEGNPSRAMDAHNNAIGARIGAAASTWTAMQREVRAAVDHGAIDARSPEQITWRAPETWQDRLY
;
A
#
# COMPACT_ATOMS: atom_id res chain seq x y z
N MET A 1 -34.67 0.74 44.75
CA MET A 1 -33.96 -0.26 43.92
C MET A 1 -34.01 0.24 42.48
N ASN A 2 -32.90 0.73 41.93
CA ASN A 2 -32.89 1.23 40.55
C ASN A 2 -32.78 0.05 39.59
N ALA A 3 -33.76 -0.08 38.70
CA ALA A 3 -33.76 -1.09 37.65
C ALA A 3 -32.60 -0.84 36.68
N ALA A 4 -31.85 -1.89 36.35
CA ALA A 4 -30.81 -1.82 35.34
C ALA A 4 -31.43 -1.51 33.95
N PRO A 5 -30.80 -0.64 33.14
CA PRO A 5 -31.35 -0.26 31.85
C PRO A 5 -31.45 -1.46 30.90
N ALA A 6 -32.59 -1.57 30.22
CA ALA A 6 -32.86 -2.66 29.29
C ALA A 6 -31.83 -2.69 28.15
N PRO A 7 -31.35 -3.88 27.73
CA PRO A 7 -30.38 -4.00 26.65
C PRO A 7 -30.96 -3.46 25.34
N PRO A 8 -30.18 -2.72 24.52
CA PRO A 8 -30.69 -2.10 23.31
C PRO A 8 -31.17 -3.15 22.30
N PRO A 9 -32.24 -2.85 21.53
CA PRO A 9 -32.85 -3.79 20.61
C PRO A 9 -31.87 -4.25 19.52
N ARG A 10 -31.99 -5.52 19.10
CA ARG A 10 -31.12 -6.16 18.08
C ARG A 10 -30.90 -5.31 16.82
N ARG A 11 -31.93 -4.60 16.33
CA ARG A 11 -31.83 -3.68 15.18
C ARG A 11 -30.90 -2.50 15.39
N ARG A 12 -30.85 -1.94 16.61
CA ARG A 12 -29.96 -0.81 16.96
C ARG A 12 -28.50 -1.27 17.01
N ARG A 13 -28.24 -2.49 17.51
CA ARG A 13 -26.90 -3.10 17.50
C ARG A 13 -26.40 -3.39 16.09
N TRP A 14 -27.27 -3.87 15.19
CA TRP A 14 -26.90 -4.12 13.79
C TRP A 14 -26.53 -2.83 13.04
N ARG A 15 -27.34 -1.77 13.16
CA ARG A 15 -27.03 -0.45 12.56
C ARG A 15 -25.71 0.12 13.04
N ALA A 16 -25.44 0.04 14.34
CA ALA A 16 -24.16 0.50 14.90
C ALA A 16 -22.96 -0.28 14.34
N ARG A 17 -23.08 -1.60 14.15
CA ARG A 17 -22.04 -2.43 13.53
C ARG A 17 -21.80 -2.07 12.07
N VAL A 18 -22.86 -1.82 11.30
CA VAL A 18 -22.75 -1.38 9.91
C VAL A 18 -22.04 -0.02 9.81
N LEU A 19 -22.44 0.95 10.64
CA LEU A 19 -21.80 2.27 10.67
C LEU A 19 -20.32 2.17 11.06
N ALA A 20 -19.98 1.34 12.04
CA ALA A 20 -18.58 1.10 12.42
C ALA A 20 -17.78 0.47 11.28
N ALA A 21 -18.34 -0.51 10.57
CA ALA A 21 -17.70 -1.14 9.42
C ALA A 21 -17.45 -0.13 8.28
N LEU A 22 -18.44 0.72 7.97
CA LEU A 22 -18.30 1.78 6.98
C LEU A 22 -17.24 2.82 7.39
N ALA A 23 -17.20 3.19 8.66
CA ALA A 23 -16.18 4.10 9.17
C ALA A 23 -14.77 3.52 9.03
N ILE A 24 -14.59 2.22 9.33
CA ILE A 24 -13.30 1.53 9.14
C ILE A 24 -12.95 1.47 7.65
N ALA A 25 -13.91 1.14 6.78
CA ALA A 25 -13.71 1.06 5.34
C ALA A 25 -13.28 2.40 4.72
N GLY A 26 -13.66 3.54 5.30
CA GLY A 26 -13.18 4.86 4.88
C GLY A 26 -11.89 5.29 5.58
N ALA A 27 -11.78 5.08 6.89
CA ALA A 27 -10.65 5.54 7.69
C ALA A 27 -9.35 4.82 7.35
N TYR A 28 -9.41 3.53 7.04
CA TYR A 28 -8.20 2.75 6.76
C TYR A 28 -7.51 3.16 5.46
N PRO A 29 -8.20 3.27 4.30
CA PRO A 29 -7.58 3.83 3.09
C PRO A 29 -7.02 5.25 3.30
N ALA A 30 -7.72 6.10 4.05
CA ALA A 30 -7.22 7.43 4.38
C ALA A 30 -5.92 7.38 5.20
N PHE A 31 -5.84 6.50 6.21
CA PHE A 31 -4.62 6.26 6.97
C PHE A 31 -3.46 5.81 6.08
N VAL A 32 -3.69 4.84 5.19
CA VAL A 32 -2.65 4.35 4.26
C VAL A 32 -2.17 5.48 3.34
N LEU A 33 -3.10 6.26 2.76
CA LEU A 33 -2.75 7.39 1.91
C LEU A 33 -1.91 8.43 2.66
N ILE A 34 -2.30 8.81 3.87
CA ILE A 34 -1.54 9.76 4.69
C ILE A 34 -0.14 9.21 4.97
N ALA A 35 -0.03 7.98 5.45
CA ALA A 35 1.25 7.34 5.77
C ALA A 35 2.19 7.31 4.56
N VAL A 36 1.68 6.89 3.40
CA VAL A 36 2.47 6.77 2.17
C VAL A 36 2.87 8.13 1.63
N TYR A 37 1.94 9.06 1.48
CA TYR A 37 2.24 10.36 0.86
C TYR A 37 3.14 11.23 1.74
N SER A 38 3.01 11.17 3.07
CA SER A 38 3.95 11.87 3.96
C SER A 38 5.40 11.42 3.74
N GLN A 39 5.64 10.12 3.55
CA GLN A 39 6.98 9.59 3.27
C GLN A 39 7.42 9.83 1.84
N TRP A 40 6.50 9.71 0.87
CA TRP A 40 6.78 9.90 -0.55
C TRP A 40 7.25 11.33 -0.84
N PHE A 41 6.56 12.35 -0.29
CA PHE A 41 6.98 13.74 -0.41
C PHE A 41 8.34 14.01 0.25
N ALA A 42 8.63 13.33 1.38
CA ALA A 42 9.90 13.47 2.07
C ALA A 42 11.07 12.75 1.37
N ALA A 43 10.79 11.75 0.54
CA ALA A 43 11.82 10.88 -0.06
C ALA A 43 12.63 11.56 -1.16
N GLY A 44 12.06 12.57 -1.84
CA GLY A 44 12.74 13.34 -2.89
C GLY A 44 13.14 12.53 -4.13
N LEU A 45 12.44 11.43 -4.41
CA LEU A 45 12.74 10.54 -5.55
C LEU A 45 12.17 11.11 -6.86
N PRO A 46 12.82 10.88 -8.01
CA PRO A 46 12.34 11.33 -9.32
C PRO A 46 11.32 10.36 -9.93
N GLY A 47 10.64 10.79 -11.00
CA GLY A 47 9.76 9.95 -11.81
C GLY A 47 8.48 9.55 -11.09
N GLY A 48 7.59 10.54 -10.90
CA GLY A 48 6.35 10.40 -10.14
C GLY A 48 5.38 9.33 -10.68
N ARG A 49 5.50 8.99 -11.96
CA ARG A 49 4.93 7.79 -12.57
C ARG A 49 5.98 7.05 -13.38
N ASN A 50 5.96 5.72 -13.32
CA ASN A 50 6.90 4.79 -13.98
C ASN A 50 8.37 4.85 -13.50
N GLY A 51 8.71 5.76 -12.57
CA GLY A 51 10.07 5.94 -12.07
C GLY A 51 10.27 5.49 -10.61
N PRO A 52 11.43 5.81 -10.02
CA PRO A 52 11.76 5.43 -8.64
C PRO A 52 10.75 5.91 -7.60
N ALA A 53 10.19 7.11 -7.78
CA ALA A 53 9.17 7.64 -6.87
C ALA A 53 7.88 6.81 -6.93
N ASP A 54 7.47 6.37 -8.12
CA ASP A 54 6.30 5.51 -8.30
C ASP A 54 6.53 4.14 -7.66
N ALA A 55 7.69 3.53 -7.93
CA ALA A 55 8.11 2.28 -7.32
C ALA A 55 8.12 2.34 -5.78
N TYR A 56 8.62 3.45 -5.21
CA TYR A 56 8.59 3.69 -3.77
C TYR A 56 7.17 3.81 -3.23
N ARG A 57 6.29 4.56 -3.91
CA ARG A 57 4.89 4.73 -3.50
C ARG A 57 4.15 3.38 -3.45
N HIS A 58 4.27 2.58 -4.51
CA HIS A 58 3.59 1.29 -4.62
C HIS A 58 4.11 0.26 -3.62
N SER A 59 5.43 0.13 -3.51
CA SER A 59 6.05 -0.76 -2.53
C SER A 59 5.75 -0.33 -1.08
N LEU A 60 5.79 0.96 -0.77
CA LEU A 60 5.46 1.46 0.57
C LEU A 60 3.98 1.26 0.91
N ALA A 61 3.06 1.54 -0.01
CA ALA A 61 1.64 1.30 0.20
C ALA A 61 1.36 -0.17 0.51
N SER A 62 1.97 -1.07 -0.27
CA SER A 62 1.86 -2.51 -0.07
C SER A 62 2.46 -2.95 1.26
N ALA A 63 3.62 -2.41 1.63
CA ALA A 63 4.26 -2.70 2.92
C ALA A 63 3.40 -2.24 4.10
N VAL A 64 2.85 -1.02 4.06
CA VAL A 64 1.95 -0.49 5.09
C VAL A 64 0.73 -1.39 5.27
N VAL A 65 0.11 -1.81 4.16
CA VAL A 65 -1.06 -2.69 4.21
C VAL A 65 -0.71 -4.08 4.74
N ALA A 66 0.42 -4.65 4.33
CA ALA A 66 0.87 -5.95 4.81
C ALA A 66 1.23 -5.93 6.30
N TYR A 67 1.88 -4.87 6.77
CA TYR A 67 2.28 -4.68 8.17
C TYR A 67 1.09 -4.44 9.10
N THR A 68 0.12 -3.62 8.68
CA THR A 68 -1.01 -3.21 9.54
C THR A 68 -2.25 -4.09 9.39
N ALA A 69 -2.34 -4.87 8.32
CA ALA A 69 -3.46 -5.77 8.07
C ALA A 69 -3.00 -7.17 7.62
N SER A 70 -2.71 -7.35 6.33
CA SER A 70 -2.33 -8.65 5.77
C SER A 70 -1.75 -8.51 4.35
N PRO A 71 -0.72 -9.29 3.99
CA PRO A 71 -0.23 -9.36 2.61
C PRO A 71 -1.32 -9.86 1.63
N VAL A 72 -2.27 -10.69 2.08
CA VAL A 72 -3.39 -11.15 1.24
C VAL A 72 -4.25 -9.97 0.76
N CYS A 73 -4.41 -8.93 1.58
CA CYS A 73 -5.12 -7.72 1.15
C CYS A 73 -4.41 -7.01 -0.01
N VAL A 74 -3.08 -7.04 -0.03
CA VAL A 74 -2.29 -6.48 -1.14
C VAL A 74 -2.52 -7.28 -2.42
N ASP A 75 -2.60 -8.61 -2.33
CA ASP A 75 -2.88 -9.46 -3.50
C ASP A 75 -4.25 -9.14 -4.10
N TRP A 76 -5.29 -8.97 -3.27
CA TRP A 76 -6.62 -8.55 -3.71
C TRP A 76 -6.62 -7.17 -4.38
N VAL A 77 -5.95 -6.18 -3.77
CA VAL A 77 -5.85 -4.83 -4.34
C VAL A 77 -5.08 -4.86 -5.66
N THR A 78 -3.99 -5.61 -5.74
CA THR A 78 -3.18 -5.74 -6.97
C THR A 78 -3.94 -6.45 -8.08
N ALA A 79 -4.70 -7.50 -7.76
CA ALA A 79 -5.56 -8.19 -8.73
C ALA A 79 -6.66 -7.27 -9.29
N THR A 80 -7.22 -6.39 -8.45
CA THR A 80 -8.33 -5.51 -8.84
C THR A 80 -7.87 -4.22 -9.52
N MET A 81 -6.88 -3.53 -8.98
CA MET A 81 -6.40 -2.23 -9.46
C MET A 81 -5.39 -2.37 -10.60
N GLU A 82 -4.45 -3.31 -10.48
CA GLU A 82 -3.39 -3.53 -11.47
C GLU A 82 -3.68 -4.67 -12.45
N ARG A 83 -4.85 -5.31 -12.34
CA ARG A 83 -5.19 -6.53 -13.10
C ARG A 83 -4.11 -7.61 -12.99
N GLY A 84 -3.50 -7.74 -11.81
CA GLY A 84 -2.40 -8.68 -11.59
C GLY A 84 -1.14 -8.39 -12.42
N GLY A 85 -0.99 -7.16 -12.94
CA GLY A 85 0.12 -6.77 -13.80
C GLY A 85 -0.15 -6.90 -15.30
N GLU A 86 -1.36 -7.29 -15.71
CA GLU A 86 -1.69 -7.52 -17.11
C GLU A 86 -2.04 -6.24 -17.89
N GLY A 87 -1.73 -6.30 -19.19
CA GLY A 87 -2.19 -5.35 -20.20
C GLY A 87 -1.22 -4.21 -20.53
N ASN A 88 -0.27 -3.87 -19.64
CA ASN A 88 0.83 -2.97 -19.99
C ASN A 88 2.04 -3.11 -19.04
N PRO A 89 3.23 -2.64 -19.44
CA PRO A 89 4.44 -2.77 -18.64
C PRO A 89 4.44 -1.98 -17.30
N SER A 90 3.72 -0.87 -17.20
CA SER A 90 3.61 -0.11 -15.95
C SER A 90 2.89 -0.91 -14.88
N ARG A 91 1.79 -1.58 -15.25
CA ARG A 91 1.06 -2.46 -14.32
C ARG A 91 1.91 -3.64 -13.87
N ALA A 92 2.68 -4.22 -14.78
CA ALA A 92 3.59 -5.31 -14.43
C ALA A 92 4.65 -4.85 -13.41
N MET A 93 5.21 -3.66 -13.60
CA MET A 93 6.11 -3.00 -12.64
C MET A 93 5.42 -2.77 -11.29
N ASP A 94 4.21 -2.20 -11.28
CA ASP A 94 3.45 -1.91 -10.05
C ASP A 94 3.11 -3.19 -9.28
N ALA A 95 2.62 -4.23 -9.97
CA ALA A 95 2.32 -5.52 -9.36
C ALA A 95 3.57 -6.20 -8.77
N HIS A 96 4.70 -6.13 -9.48
CA HIS A 96 6.00 -6.64 -9.00
C HIS A 96 6.46 -5.91 -7.73
N ASN A 97 6.45 -4.57 -7.76
CA ASN A 97 6.86 -3.76 -6.62
C ASN A 97 5.91 -3.91 -5.42
N ASN A 98 4.61 -4.11 -5.66
CA ASN A 98 3.64 -4.42 -4.63
C ASN A 98 3.98 -5.72 -3.91
N ALA A 99 4.34 -6.77 -4.65
CA ALA A 99 4.72 -8.06 -4.06
C ALA A 99 5.97 -7.95 -3.16
N ILE A 100 6.98 -7.19 -3.60
CA ILE A 100 8.19 -6.91 -2.80
C ILE A 100 7.80 -6.13 -1.53
N GLY A 101 7.01 -5.06 -1.68
CA GLY A 101 6.54 -4.25 -0.57
C GLY A 101 5.75 -5.07 0.45
N ALA A 102 4.82 -5.92 -0.01
CA ALA A 102 4.04 -6.80 0.85
C ALA A 102 4.92 -7.74 1.67
N ARG A 103 5.95 -8.32 1.06
CA ARG A 103 6.93 -9.19 1.75
C ARG A 103 7.72 -8.44 2.82
N ILE A 104 8.19 -7.23 2.51
CA ILE A 104 8.88 -6.38 3.49
C ILE A 104 7.94 -6.05 4.66
N GLY A 105 6.72 -5.59 4.37
CA GLY A 105 5.72 -5.26 5.38
C GLY A 105 5.36 -6.42 6.29
N ALA A 106 5.18 -7.62 5.73
CA ALA A 106 4.86 -8.82 6.50
C ALA A 106 6.02 -9.31 7.40
N ALA A 107 7.27 -9.04 7.02
CA ALA A 107 8.46 -9.46 7.76
C ALA A 107 8.96 -8.42 8.79
N ALA A 108 8.54 -7.16 8.65
CA ALA A 108 9.07 -6.06 9.46
C ALA A 108 8.68 -6.18 10.94
N SER A 109 9.66 -6.01 11.82
CA SER A 109 9.44 -6.03 13.27
C SER A 109 8.92 -4.70 13.83
N THR A 110 9.14 -3.60 13.11
CA THR A 110 8.71 -2.26 13.50
C THR A 110 8.32 -1.42 12.29
N TRP A 111 7.45 -0.42 12.50
CA TRP A 111 7.06 0.56 11.49
C TRP A 111 8.27 1.28 10.87
N THR A 112 9.24 1.69 11.67
CA THR A 112 10.45 2.36 11.18
C THR A 112 11.34 1.41 10.37
N ALA A 113 11.45 0.14 10.79
CA ALA A 113 12.20 -0.86 10.03
C ALA A 113 11.57 -1.10 8.66
N MET A 114 10.25 -1.26 8.60
CA MET A 114 9.50 -1.40 7.34
C MET A 114 9.80 -0.26 6.37
N GLN A 115 9.63 0.99 6.81
CA GLN A 115 9.86 2.17 5.94
C GLN A 115 11.30 2.24 5.45
N ARG A 116 12.27 1.98 6.34
CA ARG A 116 13.70 1.97 6.00
C ARG A 116 14.02 0.87 4.99
N GLU A 117 13.47 -0.32 5.15
CA GLU A 117 13.72 -1.46 4.27
C GLU A 117 13.10 -1.25 2.88
N VAL A 118 11.89 -0.69 2.80
CA VAL A 118 11.29 -0.29 1.52
C VAL A 118 12.17 0.76 0.84
N ARG A 119 12.62 1.79 1.58
CA ARG A 119 13.51 2.81 1.01
C ARG A 119 14.81 2.19 0.50
N ALA A 120 15.45 1.35 1.29
CA ALA A 120 16.68 0.66 0.89
C ALA A 120 16.44 -0.24 -0.34
N ALA A 121 15.30 -0.91 -0.44
CA ALA A 121 14.96 -1.73 -1.61
C ALA A 121 14.84 -0.89 -2.89
N VAL A 122 14.27 0.31 -2.80
CA VAL A 122 14.22 1.26 -3.93
C VAL A 122 15.61 1.80 -4.28
N ASP A 123 16.42 2.15 -3.28
CA ASP A 123 17.78 2.66 -3.51
C ASP A 123 18.68 1.61 -4.22
N HIS A 124 18.42 0.31 -4.01
CA HIS A 124 19.09 -0.80 -4.72
C HIS A 124 18.32 -1.31 -5.96
N GLY A 125 17.19 -0.67 -6.30
CA GLY A 125 16.42 -1.03 -7.47
C GLY A 125 17.12 -0.65 -8.77
N ALA A 126 16.55 -1.06 -9.89
CA ALA A 126 17.11 -0.75 -11.21
C ALA A 126 16.03 -0.61 -12.28
N ILE A 127 16.41 -0.02 -13.41
CA ILE A 127 15.58 0.04 -14.61
C ILE A 127 15.39 -1.38 -15.14
N ASP A 128 14.12 -1.77 -15.33
CA ASP A 128 13.69 -3.05 -15.89
C ASP A 128 14.40 -4.26 -15.23
N ALA A 129 14.62 -4.18 -13.91
CA ALA A 129 15.14 -5.27 -13.12
C ALA A 129 14.26 -6.52 -13.29
N ARG A 130 14.91 -7.68 -13.46
CA ARG A 130 14.24 -8.97 -13.70
C ARG A 130 14.19 -9.89 -12.49
N SER A 131 14.95 -9.55 -11.43
CA SER A 131 14.97 -10.35 -10.20
C SER A 131 13.65 -10.14 -9.45
N PRO A 132 13.00 -11.23 -8.97
CA PRO A 132 11.80 -11.16 -8.13
C PRO A 132 12.04 -10.51 -6.75
N GLU A 133 13.30 -10.27 -6.39
CA GLU A 133 13.73 -9.65 -5.13
C GLU A 133 14.13 -8.18 -5.29
N GLN A 134 14.28 -7.69 -6.52
CA GLN A 134 14.78 -6.34 -6.80
C GLN A 134 13.65 -5.42 -7.24
N ILE A 135 13.51 -4.27 -6.59
CA ILE A 135 12.59 -3.22 -7.04
C ILE A 135 12.95 -2.81 -8.46
N THR A 136 11.92 -2.60 -9.28
CA THR A 136 12.07 -2.23 -10.67
C THR A 136 11.31 -0.95 -11.00
N TRP A 137 11.83 -0.19 -11.95
CA TRP A 137 11.09 0.90 -12.58
C TRP A 137 11.40 0.94 -14.07
N ARG A 138 10.67 1.76 -14.82
CA ARG A 138 10.82 1.84 -16.27
C ARG A 138 11.98 2.73 -16.67
N ALA A 139 12.38 2.71 -17.94
CA ALA A 139 13.38 3.64 -18.46
C ALA A 139 12.91 5.12 -18.38
N PRO A 140 13.80 6.10 -18.15
CA PRO A 140 13.47 7.51 -17.93
C PRO A 140 12.59 8.14 -19.02
N GLU A 141 12.70 7.69 -20.27
CA GLU A 141 11.92 8.19 -21.41
C GLU A 141 10.42 7.91 -21.25
N THR A 142 10.05 7.02 -20.33
CA THR A 142 8.67 6.64 -20.04
C THR A 142 8.14 7.25 -18.74
N TRP A 143 8.98 7.98 -18.00
CA TRP A 143 8.59 8.63 -16.76
C TRP A 143 7.66 9.81 -17.04
N GLN A 144 6.76 10.08 -16.10
CA GLN A 144 5.93 11.28 -16.13
C GLN A 144 6.06 11.99 -14.79
N ASP A 145 6.30 13.30 -14.84
CA ASP A 145 6.31 14.15 -13.65
C ASP A 145 4.86 14.48 -13.25
N ARG A 146 4.22 13.49 -12.63
CA ARG A 146 2.86 13.59 -12.10
C ARG A 146 2.79 13.02 -10.70
N LEU A 147 1.87 13.56 -9.91
CA LEU A 147 1.61 13.09 -8.55
C LEU A 147 0.80 11.78 -8.51
N TYR A 148 0.24 11.33 -9.65
CA TYR A 148 -0.60 10.14 -9.82
C TYR A 148 -0.42 9.51 -11.21
#